data_AF-J6HFJ5-F1
#
_entry.id   AF-J6HFJ5-F1
#
_cell.length_a   1.000
_cell.length_b   1.000
_cell.length_c   1.000
_cell.angle_alpha   90.00
_cell.angle_beta   90.00
_cell.angle_gamma   90.00
#
_symmetry.space_group_name_H-M   'P 1'
#
loop_
_entity.id
_entity.type
_entity.pdbx_description
1 polymer ?
#
loop_
_entity_poly.entity_id
_entity_poly.type
_entity_poly.pdbx_seq_one_letter_code
_entity_poly.pdbx_strand_id
1 'polypeptide(L)'
;MNRELEITEKGQVKSTTTNLITVLVNPCFCKSREILSGNIFFDTCSMTIQFYGRLRGEKSSDCEIRKWNDHMTNILGVEIEREFGIKYFKSRMEDAITFVAHKRTINLPAMYMKSLTYDGNEHISNLLSKYLGVEENELNSWIMRHILVGMVKRVFHPGCKFDELMVLTGSQGVGDNAIMMIVQ
;
A
#
# COMPACT_ATOMS: atom_id res chain seq x y z
N MET A 1 17.13 16.32 7.24
CA MET A 1 16.25 17.32 7.87
C MET A 1 16.26 17.07 9.37
N ASN A 2 17.02 17.86 10.14
CA ASN A 2 17.02 17.82 11.60
C ASN A 2 16.07 18.92 12.09
N ARG A 3 14.76 18.73 11.89
CA ARG A 3 13.76 19.64 12.49
C ARG A 3 13.60 19.28 13.96
N GLU A 4 13.75 20.29 14.81
CA GLU A 4 13.50 20.19 16.24
C GLU A 4 12.02 20.48 16.56
N LEU A 5 11.60 20.08 17.76
CA LEU A 5 10.24 20.31 18.23
C LEU A 5 10.08 21.77 18.64
N GLU A 6 8.98 22.39 18.23
CA GLU A 6 8.64 23.73 18.71
C GLU A 6 8.21 23.68 20.17
N ILE A 7 8.77 24.59 20.97
CA ILE A 7 8.54 24.69 22.41
C ILE A 7 7.72 25.96 22.71
N THR A 8 6.89 25.91 23.74
CA THR A 8 6.18 27.04 24.34
C THR A 8 7.14 27.91 25.16
N GLU A 9 6.72 29.14 25.50
CA GLU A 9 7.46 30.01 26.41
C GLU A 9 7.72 29.37 27.79
N LYS A 10 6.87 28.41 28.18
CA LYS A 10 6.98 27.65 29.45
C LYS A 10 7.91 26.41 29.35
N GLY A 11 8.61 26.21 28.23
CA GLY A 11 9.50 25.07 28.05
C GLY A 11 8.81 23.75 27.67
N GLN A 12 7.49 23.75 27.44
CA GLN A 12 6.73 22.54 27.05
C GLN A 12 6.63 22.42 25.53
N VAL A 13 6.66 21.20 24.99
CA VAL A 13 6.45 20.94 23.56
C VAL A 13 5.06 21.41 23.13
N LYS A 14 4.97 22.19 22.04
CA LYS A 14 3.68 22.65 21.53
C LYS A 14 2.86 21.47 20.99
N SER A 15 1.57 21.47 21.31
CA SER A 15 0.61 20.51 20.74
C SER A 15 0.10 21.01 19.38
N THR A 16 0.89 20.82 18.31
CA THR A 16 0.58 21.28 16.94
C THR A 16 0.74 20.16 15.92
N THR A 17 0.09 20.28 14.76
CA THR A 17 0.25 19.33 13.65
C THR A 17 1.70 19.31 13.14
N THR A 18 2.39 20.45 13.14
CA THR A 18 3.80 20.56 12.77
C THR A 18 4.70 19.70 13.64
N ASN A 19 4.48 19.72 14.97
CA ASN A 19 5.25 18.89 15.89
C ASN A 19 4.91 17.40 15.71
N LEU A 20 3.64 17.05 15.47
CA LEU A 20 3.26 15.67 15.13
C LEU A 20 4.00 15.17 13.88
N ILE A 21 3.96 15.94 12.79
CA ILE A 21 4.69 15.61 11.55
C ILE A 21 6.19 15.49 11.82
N THR A 22 6.76 16.37 12.64
CA THR A 22 8.18 16.34 12.99
C THR A 22 8.55 15.06 13.73
N VAL A 23 7.73 14.63 14.70
CA VAL A 23 7.90 13.36 15.43
C VAL A 23 7.82 12.15 14.50
N LEU A 24 6.92 12.17 13.51
CA LEU A 24 6.73 11.07 12.57
C LEU A 24 7.85 10.96 11.51
N VAL A 25 8.41 12.09 11.08
CA VAL A 25 9.37 12.13 9.96
C VAL A 25 10.82 12.05 10.43
N ASN A 26 11.16 12.62 11.59
CA ASN A 26 12.54 12.65 12.08
C ASN A 26 12.88 11.33 12.80
N PRO A 27 13.88 10.55 12.31
CA PRO A 27 14.26 9.27 12.89
C PRO A 27 14.66 9.33 14.37
N CYS A 28 15.12 10.49 14.86
CA CYS A 28 15.51 10.70 16.26
C CYS A 28 14.33 10.70 17.25
N PHE A 29 13.09 10.61 16.77
CA PHE A 29 11.90 10.51 17.62
C PHE A 29 11.30 9.10 17.56
N CYS A 30 10.23 8.88 16.79
CA CYS A 30 9.48 7.62 16.80
C CYS A 30 10.34 6.38 16.53
N LYS A 31 11.30 6.46 15.61
CA LYS A 31 12.17 5.32 15.27
C LYS A 31 13.15 5.00 16.40
N SER A 32 13.82 6.02 16.96
CA SER A 32 14.78 5.85 18.07
C SER A 32 14.14 5.29 19.34
N ARG A 33 12.86 5.60 19.59
CA ARG A 33 12.10 5.13 20.74
C ARG A 33 11.28 3.88 20.45
N GLU A 34 11.44 3.26 19.28
CA GLU A 34 10.67 2.08 18.87
C GLU A 34 9.14 2.27 18.96
N ILE A 35 8.65 3.50 18.80
CA ILE A 35 7.21 3.82 18.79
C ILE A 35 6.62 3.36 17.45
N LEU A 36 7.31 3.72 16.37
CA LEU A 36 6.97 3.35 15.00
C LEU A 36 8.27 3.03 14.26
N SER A 37 8.34 1.82 13.73
CA SER A 37 9.41 1.37 12.85
C SER A 37 8.80 1.02 11.50
N GLY A 38 9.32 1.59 10.41
CA GLY A 38 8.81 1.35 9.06
C GLY A 38 8.30 2.63 8.37
N ASN A 39 7.38 2.46 7.42
CA ASN A 39 6.95 3.50 6.50
C ASN A 39 5.43 3.57 6.43
N ILE A 40 4.91 4.78 6.65
CA ILE A 40 3.55 5.18 6.26
C ILE A 40 3.65 5.78 4.86
N PHE A 41 2.80 5.35 3.94
CA PHE A 41 2.82 5.78 2.55
C PHE A 41 1.41 5.75 1.95
N PHE A 42 1.19 6.52 0.89
CA PHE A 42 -0.07 6.52 0.15
C PHE A 42 0.04 5.60 -1.07
N ASP A 43 -0.82 4.60 -1.18
CA ASP A 43 -0.89 3.75 -2.37
C ASP A 43 -1.85 4.34 -3.40
N THR A 44 -1.30 4.71 -4.56
CA THR A 44 -2.07 5.33 -5.65
C THR A 44 -2.96 4.35 -6.38
N CYS A 45 -2.75 3.03 -6.23
CA CYS A 45 -3.61 2.02 -6.86
C CYS A 45 -4.90 1.82 -6.05
N SER A 46 -4.79 1.61 -4.73
CA SER A 46 -5.95 1.46 -3.85
C SER A 46 -6.56 2.78 -3.38
N MET A 47 -5.87 3.92 -3.59
CA MET A 47 -6.23 5.23 -3.06
C MET A 47 -6.36 5.25 -1.53
N THR A 48 -5.49 4.51 -0.84
CA THR A 48 -5.51 4.39 0.62
C THR A 48 -4.13 4.58 1.23
N ILE A 49 -4.11 4.96 2.51
CA ILE A 49 -2.89 4.99 3.30
C ILE A 49 -2.53 3.57 3.73
N GLN A 50 -1.28 3.20 3.51
CA GLN A 50 -0.70 1.91 3.80
C GLN A 50 0.45 2.05 4.79
N PHE A 51 0.72 0.98 5.52
CA PHE A 51 1.82 0.87 6.46
C PHE A 51 2.61 -0.40 6.22
N TYR A 52 3.92 -0.26 6.17
CA TYR A 52 4.86 -1.37 6.21
C TYR A 52 5.78 -1.17 7.42
N GLY A 53 5.65 -2.04 8.42
CA GLY A 53 6.46 -1.95 9.64
C GLY A 53 5.75 -2.45 10.89
N ARG A 54 6.22 -1.95 12.05
CA ARG A 54 5.74 -2.31 13.38
C ARG A 54 5.48 -1.08 14.24
N LEU A 55 4.37 -1.10 14.97
CA LEU A 55 4.06 -0.18 16.05
C LEU A 55 4.42 -0.81 17.41
N ARG A 56 4.75 0.03 18.39
CA ARG A 56 5.03 -0.41 19.75
C ARG A 56 3.87 -1.25 20.31
N GLY A 57 4.20 -2.41 20.89
CA GLY A 57 3.23 -3.33 21.49
C GLY A 57 2.60 -4.34 20.53
N GLU A 58 2.85 -4.25 19.22
CA GLU A 58 2.44 -5.30 18.28
C GLU A 58 3.29 -6.57 18.47
N LYS A 59 2.62 -7.73 18.57
CA LYS A 59 3.26 -9.04 18.79
C LYS A 59 3.78 -9.70 17.50
N SER A 60 3.36 -9.22 16.32
CA SER A 60 3.67 -9.88 15.04
C SER A 60 5.14 -9.75 14.67
N SER A 61 5.79 -10.87 14.37
CA SER A 61 7.15 -10.94 13.81
C SER A 61 7.23 -10.41 12.38
N ASP A 62 6.13 -10.48 11.63
CA ASP A 62 6.15 -10.29 10.19
C ASP A 62 5.69 -8.87 9.84
N CYS A 63 6.58 -8.12 9.18
CA CYS A 63 6.25 -6.82 8.60
C CYS A 63 5.54 -7.06 7.26
N GLU A 64 4.22 -7.05 7.28
CA GLU A 64 3.41 -7.01 6.05
C GLU A 64 2.91 -5.60 5.75
N ILE A 65 2.64 -5.35 4.47
CA ILE A 65 1.93 -4.14 4.05
C ILE A 65 0.47 -4.29 4.47
N ARG A 66 -0.01 -3.35 5.27
CA ARG A 66 -1.40 -3.32 5.74
C ARG A 66 -2.02 -1.94 5.61
N LYS A 67 -3.33 -1.93 5.38
CA LYS A 67 -4.12 -0.69 5.34
C LYS A 67 -4.04 0.01 6.69
N TRP A 68 -3.69 1.30 6.68
CA TRP A 68 -3.72 2.12 7.87
C TRP A 68 -5.15 2.21 8.41
N ASN A 69 -5.33 2.10 9.73
CA ASN A 69 -6.64 2.10 10.37
C ASN A 69 -6.66 2.90 11.67
N ASP A 70 -7.87 3.11 12.21
CA ASP A 70 -8.11 3.89 13.42
C ASP A 70 -7.39 3.34 14.65
N HIS A 71 -7.25 2.02 14.76
CA HIS A 71 -6.54 1.39 15.87
C HIS A 71 -5.07 1.80 15.87
N MET A 72 -4.43 1.82 14.71
CA MET A 72 -3.05 2.27 14.52
C MET A 72 -2.90 3.77 14.83
N THR A 73 -3.84 4.60 14.39
CA THR A 73 -3.89 6.04 14.76
C THR A 73 -3.94 6.23 16.26
N ASN A 74 -4.77 5.46 16.96
CA ASN A 74 -4.92 5.56 18.42
C ASN A 74 -3.63 5.12 19.15
N ILE A 75 -3.03 3.99 18.78
CA ILE A 75 -1.77 3.53 19.38
C ILE A 75 -0.68 4.59 19.22
N LEU A 76 -0.49 5.08 17.99
CA LEU A 76 0.53 6.08 17.70
C LEU A 76 0.28 7.39 18.45
N GLY A 77 -0.99 7.82 18.54
CA GLY A 77 -1.42 8.97 19.32
C GLY A 77 -1.03 8.90 20.79
N VAL A 78 -1.41 7.80 21.44
CA VAL A 78 -1.14 7.59 22.87
C VAL A 78 0.35 7.51 23.16
N GLU A 79 1.12 6.80 22.33
CA GLU A 79 2.57 6.68 22.53
C GLU A 79 3.30 8.01 22.30
N ILE A 80 2.88 8.82 21.31
CA ILE A 80 3.45 10.16 21.09
C ILE A 80 3.11 11.10 22.24
N GLU A 81 1.88 11.08 22.75
CA GLU A 81 1.49 11.89 23.90
C GLU A 81 2.31 11.53 25.14
N ARG A 82 2.47 10.23 25.41
CA ARG A 82 3.25 9.71 26.54
C ARG A 82 4.72 10.12 26.46
N GLU A 83 5.33 10.04 25.28
CA GLU A 83 6.78 10.18 25.11
C GLU A 83 7.22 11.64 24.90
N PHE A 84 6.35 12.49 24.33
CA PHE A 84 6.69 13.86 23.93
C PHE A 84 5.78 14.94 24.55
N GLY A 85 4.72 14.56 25.29
CA GLY A 85 3.78 15.51 25.90
C GLY A 85 2.91 16.25 24.89
N ILE A 86 2.85 15.80 23.64
CA ILE A 86 1.98 16.36 22.60
C ILE A 86 0.58 15.79 22.80
N LYS A 87 -0.38 16.63 23.21
CA LYS A 87 -1.76 16.19 23.48
C LYS A 87 -2.36 15.45 22.29
N TYR A 88 -2.92 14.27 22.55
CA TYR A 88 -3.56 13.47 21.53
C TYR A 88 -4.90 14.09 21.09
N PHE A 89 -5.07 14.26 19.79
CA PHE A 89 -6.35 14.60 19.16
C PHE A 89 -6.45 13.85 17.85
N LYS A 90 -7.46 12.97 17.73
CA LYS A 90 -7.57 12.01 16.62
C LYS A 90 -7.48 12.68 15.25
N SER A 91 -8.30 13.71 14.98
CA SER A 91 -8.30 14.33 13.65
C SER A 91 -6.97 15.02 13.31
N ARG A 92 -6.28 15.61 14.30
CA ARG A 92 -4.96 16.20 14.06
C ARG A 92 -3.90 15.15 13.77
N MET A 93 -4.01 13.98 14.40
CA MET A 93 -3.16 12.84 14.10
C MET A 93 -3.44 12.30 12.70
N GLU A 94 -4.70 12.19 12.31
CA GLU A 94 -5.11 11.80 10.95
C GLU A 94 -4.59 12.78 9.88
N ASP A 95 -4.66 14.08 10.14
CA ASP A 95 -4.09 15.12 9.26
C ASP A 95 -2.57 14.94 9.11
N ALA A 96 -1.86 14.69 10.21
CA ALA A 96 -0.42 14.46 10.21
C ALA A 96 -0.04 13.18 9.46
N ILE A 97 -0.75 12.07 9.71
CA ILE A 97 -0.56 10.79 9.03
C ILE A 97 -0.81 10.95 7.52
N THR A 98 -1.90 11.62 7.15
CA THR A 98 -2.25 11.90 5.75
C THR A 98 -1.14 12.71 5.08
N PHE A 99 -0.67 13.77 5.72
CA PHE A 99 0.43 14.57 5.20
C PHE A 99 1.70 13.73 4.98
N VAL A 100 2.09 12.92 5.97
CA VAL A 100 3.29 12.06 5.88
C VAL A 100 3.13 11.00 4.79
N ALA A 101 1.96 10.37 4.69
CA ALA A 101 1.66 9.38 3.68
C ALA A 101 1.76 9.96 2.26
N HIS A 102 1.18 11.14 2.02
CA HIS A 102 1.23 11.78 0.70
C HIS A 102 2.62 12.31 0.31
N LYS A 103 3.55 12.47 1.27
CA LYS A 103 4.97 12.72 0.94
C LYS A 103 5.68 11.47 0.41
N ARG A 104 5.06 10.30 0.53
CA ARG A 104 5.58 9.00 0.10
C ARG A 104 4.48 8.29 -0.69
N THR A 105 4.29 8.68 -1.94
CA THR A 105 3.33 8.01 -2.82
C THR A 105 3.98 6.83 -3.52
N ILE A 106 3.29 5.69 -3.53
CA ILE A 106 3.76 4.45 -4.15
C ILE A 106 2.60 3.88 -4.98
N ASN A 107 2.89 3.24 -6.10
CA ASN A 107 1.95 2.36 -6.78
C ASN A 107 2.38 0.92 -6.46
N LEU A 108 1.67 0.26 -5.54
CA LEU A 108 2.10 -1.04 -5.02
C LEU A 108 2.20 -2.11 -6.11
N PRO A 109 1.20 -2.30 -7.01
CA PRO A 109 1.33 -3.24 -8.12
C PRO A 109 2.51 -2.93 -9.04
N ALA A 110 2.74 -1.65 -9.38
CA ALA A 110 3.86 -1.26 -10.23
C ALA A 110 5.22 -1.53 -9.56
N MET A 111 5.32 -1.27 -8.25
CA MET A 111 6.51 -1.57 -7.45
C MET A 111 6.78 -3.08 -7.42
N TYR A 112 5.75 -3.89 -7.18
CA TYR A 112 5.86 -5.34 -7.19
C TYR A 112 6.30 -5.86 -8.56
N MET A 113 5.64 -5.45 -9.65
CA MET A 113 6.01 -5.87 -11.01
C MET A 113 7.45 -5.51 -11.38
N LYS A 114 7.94 -4.33 -10.95
CA LYS A 114 9.33 -3.90 -11.17
C LYS A 114 10.36 -4.73 -10.38
N SER A 115 9.93 -5.41 -9.31
CA SER A 115 10.82 -6.28 -8.51
C SER A 115 10.98 -7.68 -9.10
N LEU A 116 10.07 -8.09 -10.00
CA LEU A 116 10.11 -9.39 -10.63
C LEU A 116 11.21 -9.46 -11.71
N THR A 117 11.85 -10.61 -11.82
CA THR A 117 12.79 -10.91 -12.91
C THR A 117 12.07 -11.66 -14.01
N TYR A 118 12.25 -11.23 -15.26
CA TYR A 118 11.74 -11.96 -16.42
C TYR A 118 12.66 -13.13 -16.75
N ASP A 119 12.09 -14.32 -16.89
CA ASP A 119 12.84 -15.56 -17.15
C ASP A 119 13.00 -15.88 -18.65
N GLY A 120 12.48 -15.03 -19.54
CA GLY A 120 12.62 -15.19 -20.99
C GLY A 120 11.59 -16.12 -21.65
N ASN A 121 10.72 -16.77 -20.88
CA ASN A 121 9.78 -17.76 -21.39
C ASN A 121 8.41 -17.15 -21.75
N GLU A 122 7.69 -17.78 -22.67
CA GLU A 122 6.33 -17.39 -23.06
C GLU A 122 5.28 -18.04 -22.14
N HIS A 123 5.17 -17.55 -20.90
CA HIS A 123 4.19 -18.09 -19.94
C HIS A 123 2.73 -17.72 -20.23
N ILE A 124 2.51 -16.62 -20.95
CA ILE A 124 1.18 -16.00 -21.10
C ILE A 124 0.30 -16.72 -22.13
N SER A 125 0.89 -17.20 -23.24
CA SER A 125 0.15 -17.80 -24.37
C SER A 125 -0.73 -18.97 -23.92
N ASN A 126 -0.23 -19.77 -22.97
CA ASN A 126 -0.87 -21.03 -22.59
C ASN A 126 -1.64 -20.95 -21.26
N LEU A 127 -1.89 -19.75 -20.72
CA LEU A 127 -2.61 -19.63 -19.43
C LEU A 127 -4.06 -20.10 -19.53
N LEU A 128 -4.78 -19.75 -20.61
CA LEU A 128 -6.18 -20.17 -20.77
C LEU A 128 -6.29 -21.69 -20.95
N SER A 129 -5.42 -22.30 -21.75
CA SER A 129 -5.42 -23.76 -21.92
C SER A 129 -5.01 -24.48 -20.64
N LYS A 130 -3.97 -24.01 -19.96
CA LYS A 130 -3.44 -24.62 -18.73
C LYS A 130 -4.42 -24.57 -17.55
N TYR A 131 -5.14 -23.46 -17.37
CA TYR A 131 -5.97 -23.26 -16.17
C TYR A 131 -7.46 -23.43 -16.42
N LEU A 132 -7.94 -23.23 -17.66
CA LEU A 132 -9.37 -23.25 -17.99
C LEU A 132 -9.73 -24.35 -19.01
N GLY A 133 -8.76 -25.14 -19.46
CA GLY A 133 -9.00 -26.25 -20.40
C GLY A 133 -9.46 -25.80 -21.79
N VAL A 134 -9.24 -24.52 -22.12
CA VAL A 134 -9.60 -23.96 -23.44
C VAL A 134 -8.62 -24.47 -24.50
N GLU A 135 -9.10 -24.69 -25.72
CA GLU A 135 -8.26 -25.09 -26.85
C GLU A 135 -7.06 -24.14 -27.04
N GLU A 136 -5.87 -24.71 -27.21
CA GLU A 136 -4.67 -23.95 -27.55
C GLU A 136 -4.73 -23.53 -29.02
N ASN A 137 -5.13 -22.27 -29.25
CA ASN A 137 -5.14 -21.66 -30.57
C ASN A 137 -4.65 -20.22 -30.51
N GLU A 138 -4.36 -19.65 -31.69
CA GLU A 138 -3.81 -18.28 -31.81
C GLU A 138 -4.75 -17.22 -31.22
N LEU A 139 -6.07 -17.40 -31.37
CA LEU A 139 -7.06 -16.46 -30.85
C LEU A 139 -7.02 -16.41 -29.31
N ASN A 140 -7.04 -17.56 -28.64
CA ASN A 140 -7.02 -17.64 -27.19
C ASN A 140 -5.70 -17.10 -26.61
N SER A 141 -4.58 -17.42 -27.27
CA SER A 141 -3.26 -16.87 -26.93
C SER A 141 -3.25 -15.34 -27.05
N TRP A 142 -3.85 -14.80 -28.12
CA TRP A 142 -3.95 -13.36 -28.35
C TRP A 142 -4.83 -12.67 -27.31
N ILE A 143 -6.02 -13.23 -27.01
CA ILE A 143 -6.94 -12.69 -26.00
C ILE A 143 -6.23 -12.59 -24.64
N MET A 144 -5.57 -13.66 -24.20
CA MET A 144 -4.87 -13.66 -22.91
C MET A 144 -3.75 -12.62 -22.86
N ARG A 145 -2.95 -12.55 -23.92
CA ARG A 145 -1.86 -11.56 -24.04
C ARG A 145 -2.42 -10.14 -24.03
N HIS A 146 -3.48 -9.87 -24.78
CA HIS A 146 -4.11 -8.57 -24.88
C HIS A 146 -4.62 -8.08 -23.51
N ILE A 147 -5.34 -8.94 -22.78
CA ILE A 147 -5.90 -8.60 -21.46
C ILE A 147 -4.80 -8.34 -20.44
N LEU A 148 -3.80 -9.22 -20.31
CA LEU A 148 -2.73 -9.03 -19.33
C LEU A 148 -1.86 -7.81 -19.63
N VAL A 149 -1.51 -7.59 -20.90
CA VAL A 149 -0.76 -6.40 -21.31
C VAL A 149 -1.59 -5.13 -21.04
N GLY A 150 -2.90 -5.16 -21.29
CA GLY A 150 -3.82 -4.08 -20.94
C GLY A 150 -3.84 -3.76 -19.43
N MET A 151 -3.96 -4.79 -18.59
CA MET A 151 -3.92 -4.63 -17.13
C MET A 151 -2.59 -4.05 -16.65
N VAL A 152 -1.46 -4.58 -17.15
CA VAL A 152 -0.12 -4.06 -16.82
C VAL A 152 0.04 -2.61 -17.28
N LYS A 153 -0.47 -2.27 -18.47
CA LYS A 153 -0.46 -0.89 -18.97
C LYS A 153 -1.21 0.05 -18.03
N ARG A 154 -2.38 -0.35 -17.51
CA ARG A 154 -3.15 0.46 -16.54
C ARG A 154 -2.41 0.66 -15.22
N VAL A 155 -1.68 -0.35 -14.75
CA VAL A 155 -0.84 -0.24 -13.55
C VAL A 155 0.25 0.82 -13.72
N PHE A 156 0.94 0.83 -14.87
CA PHE A 156 2.04 1.77 -15.13
C PHE A 156 1.59 3.14 -15.68
N HIS A 157 0.42 3.21 -16.31
CA HIS A 157 -0.17 4.43 -16.87
C HIS A 157 -1.62 4.58 -16.37
N PRO A 158 -1.81 4.97 -15.09
CA PRO A 158 -3.14 5.18 -14.55
C PRO A 158 -3.95 6.17 -15.40
N GLY A 159 -5.22 5.85 -15.64
CA GLY A 159 -6.11 6.64 -16.51
C GLY A 159 -6.00 6.32 -17.99
N CYS A 160 -5.11 5.39 -18.42
CA CYS A 160 -5.16 4.92 -19.80
C CYS A 160 -6.45 4.15 -20.07
N LYS A 161 -7.07 4.43 -21.22
CA LYS A 161 -8.27 3.74 -21.69
C LYS A 161 -7.95 2.28 -22.04
N PHE A 162 -8.75 1.36 -21.50
CA PHE A 162 -8.75 -0.06 -21.81
C PHE A 162 -10.13 -0.57 -21.38
N ASP A 163 -11.03 -0.69 -22.36
CA ASP A 163 -12.47 -0.92 -22.15
C ASP A 163 -12.84 -2.39 -22.45
N GLU A 164 -11.84 -3.22 -22.70
CA GLU A 164 -12.01 -4.64 -23.00
C GLU A 164 -12.11 -5.46 -21.70
N LEU A 165 -13.15 -6.29 -21.63
CA LEU A 165 -13.39 -7.23 -20.54
C LEU A 165 -13.38 -8.67 -21.07
N MET A 166 -12.63 -9.54 -20.40
CA MET A 166 -12.70 -10.98 -20.65
C MET A 166 -13.77 -11.61 -19.75
N VAL A 167 -14.82 -12.14 -20.36
CA VAL A 167 -15.86 -12.90 -19.66
C VAL A 167 -15.56 -14.38 -19.79
N LEU A 168 -15.29 -15.04 -18.67
CA LEU A 168 -15.08 -16.48 -18.60
C LEU A 168 -16.40 -17.16 -18.25
N THR A 169 -16.86 -18.07 -19.11
CA THR A 169 -18.06 -18.89 -18.85
C THR A 169 -17.67 -20.36 -18.86
N GLY A 170 -18.23 -21.13 -17.92
CA GLY A 170 -17.94 -22.55 -17.78
C GLY A 170 -19.07 -23.26 -17.03
N SER A 171 -19.15 -24.58 -17.18
CA SER A 171 -20.02 -25.40 -16.35
C SER A 171 -19.56 -25.36 -14.90
N GLN A 172 -20.50 -25.20 -13.96
CA GLN A 172 -20.24 -25.18 -12.53
C GLN A 172 -19.44 -26.43 -12.11
N GLY A 173 -18.29 -26.25 -11.43
CA GLY A 173 -17.42 -27.35 -10.99
C GLY A 173 -16.14 -27.57 -11.82
N VAL A 174 -15.87 -26.77 -12.86
CA VAL A 174 -14.59 -26.77 -13.59
C VAL A 174 -13.77 -25.55 -13.15
N GLY A 175 -12.79 -25.76 -12.26
CA GLY A 175 -11.73 -24.78 -12.00
C GLY A 175 -11.97 -23.74 -10.89
N ASP A 176 -12.73 -24.09 -9.85
CA ASP A 176 -13.14 -23.19 -8.74
C ASP A 176 -12.02 -22.38 -8.02
N ASN A 177 -10.73 -22.63 -8.28
CA ASN A 177 -9.64 -22.07 -7.46
C ASN A 177 -8.50 -21.29 -8.17
N ALA A 178 -8.57 -20.94 -9.46
CA ALA A 178 -7.38 -20.35 -10.12
C ALA A 178 -7.53 -18.96 -10.77
N ILE A 179 -8.68 -18.55 -11.30
CA ILE A 179 -8.78 -17.28 -12.06
C ILE A 179 -10.12 -16.59 -11.77
N MET A 180 -10.15 -15.73 -10.75
CA MET A 180 -11.22 -14.74 -10.57
C MET A 180 -10.81 -13.45 -11.29
N MET A 181 -11.13 -13.36 -12.58
CA MET A 181 -11.12 -12.09 -13.32
C MET A 181 -12.53 -11.51 -13.29
N ILE A 182 -12.78 -10.66 -12.29
CA ILE A 182 -13.90 -9.73 -12.32
C ILE A 182 -13.31 -8.33 -12.24
N VAL A 183 -13.46 -7.55 -13.30
CA VAL A 183 -13.44 -6.09 -13.21
C VAL A 183 -14.65 -5.63 -14.00
N GLN A 184 -15.59 -4.97 -13.31
CA GLN A 184 -16.87 -4.51 -13.84
C GLN A 184 -16.70 -3.53 -15.01
#